data_AF-A0A7X9J1I3-F1
#
_entry.id   AF-A0A7X9J1I3-F1
#
_cell.length_a   1.000
_cell.length_b   1.000
_cell.length_c   1.000
_cell.angle_alpha   90.00
_cell.angle_beta   90.00
_cell.angle_gamma   90.00
#
_symmetry.space_group_name_H-M   'P 1'
#
loop_
_entity.id
_entity.type
_entity.pdbx_description
1 polymer ?
#
loop_
_entity_poly.entity_id
_entity_poly.type
_entity_poly.pdbx_seq_one_letter_code
_entity_poly.pdbx_strand_id
1 'polypeptide(L)'
;NWKRPAVEIGALIRAMNPKPGAWTIWRGQELKIWSALPMAFDARSPGDLSVPAGHVLVGTGGGALALTTVQPSGKRPMPAVEWARGWHGDERFE
;
A
#
# COMPACT_ATOMS: atom_id res chain seq x y z
N ASN A 1 -5.98 -1.71 -7.96
CA ASN A 1 -5.56 -1.01 -9.19
C ASN A 1 -4.74 0.22 -8.81
N TRP A 2 -3.41 0.10 -8.88
CA TRP A 2 -2.47 1.18 -8.55
C TRP A 2 -2.39 2.27 -9.60
N LYS A 3 -2.94 2.08 -10.81
CA LYS A 3 -2.97 3.09 -11.87
C LYS A 3 -3.97 4.22 -11.62
N ARG A 4 -4.74 4.18 -10.52
CA ARG A 4 -5.62 5.27 -10.11
C ARG A 4 -4.84 6.30 -9.27
N PRO A 5 -5.30 7.57 -9.20
CA PRO A 5 -4.69 8.58 -8.32
C PRO A 5 -4.67 8.15 -6.84
N ALA A 6 -3.63 8.53 -6.09
CA ALA A 6 -3.50 8.18 -4.67
C ALA A 6 -4.69 8.62 -3.82
N VAL A 7 -5.29 9.78 -4.14
CA VAL A 7 -6.48 10.30 -3.44
C VAL A 7 -7.69 9.38 -3.61
N GLU A 8 -7.89 8.80 -4.80
CA GLU A 8 -9.00 7.87 -5.06
C GLU A 8 -8.78 6.54 -4.36
N ILE A 9 -7.55 6.01 -4.42
CA ILE A 9 -7.19 4.76 -3.74
C ILE A 9 -7.34 4.94 -2.23
N GLY A 10 -6.88 6.06 -1.68
CA GLY A 10 -7.02 6.38 -0.25
C GLY A 10 -8.49 6.50 0.17
N ALA A 11 -9.36 7.10 -0.65
CA ALA A 11 -10.79 7.16 -0.39
C ALA A 11 -11.44 5.76 -0.41
N LEU A 12 -11.05 4.90 -1.37
CA LEU A 12 -11.50 3.51 -1.45
C LEU A 12 -11.11 2.71 -0.19
N ILE A 13 -9.87 2.84 0.27
CA ILE A 13 -9.40 2.16 1.49
C ILE A 13 -10.26 2.53 2.70
N ARG A 14 -10.55 3.83 2.86
CA ARG A 14 -11.43 4.30 3.95
C ARG A 14 -12.85 3.79 3.81
N ALA A 15 -13.42 3.80 2.61
CA ALA A 15 -14.79 3.34 2.35
C ALA A 15 -14.98 1.83 2.61
N MET A 16 -13.92 1.03 2.46
CA MET A 16 -13.97 -0.42 2.68
C MET A 16 -13.62 -0.84 4.12
N ASN A 17 -13.21 0.09 4.99
CA ASN A 17 -12.85 -0.18 6.38
C ASN A 17 -14.08 0.05 7.30
N PRO A 18 -14.51 -0.90 8.16
CA PRO A 18 -13.79 -2.13 8.54
C PRO A 18 -14.16 -3.39 7.73
N LYS A 19 -15.23 -3.37 6.94
CA LYS A 19 -15.60 -4.51 6.09
C LYS A 19 -16.05 -4.01 4.72
N PRO A 20 -15.62 -4.64 3.61
CA PRO A 20 -14.83 -5.89 3.53
C PRO A 20 -13.31 -5.76 3.78
N GLY A 21 -12.79 -4.53 3.79
CA GLY A 21 -11.36 -4.22 3.78
C GLY A 21 -10.82 -4.15 2.35
N ALA A 22 -10.10 -3.07 2.01
CA ALA A 22 -9.41 -2.98 0.74
C ALA A 22 -8.21 -3.95 0.72
N TRP A 23 -7.90 -4.51 -0.44
CA TRP A 23 -6.82 -5.48 -0.59
C TRP A 23 -6.13 -5.35 -1.95
N THR A 24 -4.93 -5.92 -2.02
CA THR A 24 -4.09 -6.04 -3.21
C THR A 24 -3.35 -7.37 -3.17
N ILE A 25 -2.58 -7.67 -4.22
CA ILE A 25 -1.76 -8.87 -4.29
C ILE A 25 -0.29 -8.46 -4.11
N TRP A 26 0.40 -9.16 -3.21
CA TRP A 26 1.83 -9.02 -2.96
C TRP A 26 2.45 -10.41 -2.89
N ARG A 27 3.44 -10.69 -3.76
CA ARG A 27 4.06 -12.02 -3.89
C ARG A 27 3.02 -13.15 -4.07
N GLY A 28 2.01 -12.92 -4.90
CA GLY A 28 0.93 -13.88 -5.16
C GLY A 28 0.02 -14.17 -3.95
N GLN A 29 0.05 -13.33 -2.90
CA GLN A 29 -0.78 -13.46 -1.71
C GLN A 29 -1.57 -12.17 -1.47
N GLU A 30 -2.77 -12.30 -0.88
CA GLU A 30 -3.55 -11.13 -0.49
C GLU A 30 -2.84 -10.35 0.63
N LEU A 31 -2.77 -9.04 0.42
CA LEU A 31 -2.41 -8.04 1.41
C LEU A 31 -3.59 -7.08 1.59
N LYS A 32 -4.22 -7.13 2.76
CA LYS A 32 -5.23 -6.13 3.12
C LYS A 32 -4.55 -4.82 3.53
N ILE A 33 -5.14 -3.71 3.11
CA ILE A 33 -4.69 -2.35 3.45
C ILE A 33 -5.80 -1.71 4.27
N TRP A 34 -5.54 -1.48 5.55
CA TRP A 34 -6.52 -0.94 6.49
C TRP A 34 -6.50 0.57 6.55
N SER A 35 -5.30 1.16 6.43
CA SER A 35 -5.13 2.60 6.42
C SER A 35 -3.92 3.00 5.59
N ALA A 36 -4.08 4.11 4.86
CA ALA A 36 -3.04 4.72 4.07
C ALA A 36 -3.33 6.22 3.87
N LEU A 37 -2.27 6.99 3.60
CA LEU A 37 -2.35 8.43 3.38
C LEU A 37 -1.88 8.77 1.95
N PRO A 38 -2.68 9.52 1.17
CA PRO A 38 -2.22 10.02 -0.12
C PRO A 38 -1.13 11.07 0.08
N MET A 39 -0.10 11.03 -0.76
CA MET A 39 1.00 11.97 -0.76
C MET A 39 1.21 12.58 -2.15
N ALA A 40 1.39 13.90 -2.18
CA ALA A 40 1.94 14.59 -3.34
C ALA A 40 3.46 14.37 -3.33
N PHE A 41 3.92 13.32 -4.01
CA PHE A 41 5.33 12.96 -4.11
C PHE A 41 5.66 12.62 -5.57
N ASP A 42 6.93 12.81 -5.94
CA ASP A 42 7.39 12.63 -7.32
C ASP A 42 7.21 11.17 -7.78
N ALA A 43 6.69 11.05 -8.99
CA ALA A 43 6.03 9.86 -9.50
C ALA A 43 6.94 8.63 -9.52
N ARG A 44 6.73 7.70 -8.58
CA ARG A 44 7.11 6.30 -8.79
C ARG A 44 6.11 5.63 -9.70
N SER A 45 6.56 4.62 -10.47
CA SER A 45 5.66 3.88 -11.35
C SER A 45 4.52 3.24 -10.53
N PRO A 46 3.28 3.19 -11.04
CA PRO A 46 2.18 2.54 -10.34
C PRO A 46 2.55 1.14 -9.87
N GLY A 47 2.39 0.87 -8.57
CA GLY A 47 2.72 -0.42 -7.95
C GLY A 47 4.15 -0.52 -7.40
N ASP A 48 5.03 0.44 -7.67
CA ASP A 48 6.40 0.43 -7.12
C ASP A 48 6.39 0.66 -5.61
N LEU A 49 6.93 -0.31 -4.86
CA LEU A 49 7.12 -0.17 -3.42
C LEU A 49 8.46 0.51 -3.11
N SER A 50 8.47 1.32 -2.05
CA SER A 50 9.69 1.86 -1.48
C SER A 50 9.56 2.16 -0.01
N VAL A 51 10.70 2.19 0.70
CA VAL A 51 10.72 2.41 2.15
C VAL A 51 11.69 3.55 2.55
N PRO A 52 11.55 4.78 2.01
CA PRO A 52 12.41 5.89 2.41
C PRO A 52 12.12 6.31 3.86
N ALA A 53 13.17 6.48 4.66
CA ALA A 53 13.08 6.96 6.05
C ALA A 53 12.02 6.23 6.92
N GLY A 54 11.80 4.94 6.65
CA GLY A 54 10.81 4.14 7.37
C GLY A 54 9.36 4.41 6.97
N HIS A 55 9.08 5.04 5.83
CA HIS A 55 7.72 5.17 5.28
C HIS A 55 7.49 4.18 4.15
N VAL A 56 6.45 3.35 4.23
CA VAL A 56 6.10 2.41 3.16
C VAL A 56 5.27 3.12 2.11
N LEU A 57 5.88 3.47 0.98
CA LEU A 57 5.25 4.21 -0.11
C LEU A 57 5.01 3.30 -1.31
N VAL A 58 3.83 3.40 -1.90
CA VAL A 58 3.47 2.76 -3.18
C VAL A 58 3.24 3.83 -4.24
N GLY A 59 3.91 3.73 -5.39
CA GLY A 59 3.64 4.56 -6.56
C GLY A 59 2.22 4.35 -7.07
N THR A 60 1.56 5.40 -7.54
CA THR A 60 0.20 5.33 -8.08
C THR A 60 0.08 6.05 -9.42
N GLY A 61 -1.10 6.04 -10.05
CA GLY A 61 -1.35 6.81 -11.28
C GLY A 61 -1.31 8.33 -11.08
N GLY A 62 -1.21 8.81 -9.84
CA GLY A 62 -1.02 10.22 -9.52
C GLY A 62 -0.60 10.38 -8.06
N GLY A 63 0.67 10.74 -7.83
CA GLY A 63 1.28 10.80 -6.50
C GLY A 63 1.63 9.41 -5.95
N ALA A 64 1.79 9.34 -4.63
CA ALA A 64 2.10 8.10 -3.93
C ALA A 64 1.12 7.84 -2.78
N LEU A 65 1.05 6.60 -2.34
CA LEU A 65 0.25 6.20 -1.18
C LEU A 65 1.16 5.68 -0.07
N ALA A 66 1.15 6.35 1.08
CA ALA A 66 1.85 5.91 2.27
C ALA A 66 1.01 4.90 3.04
N LEU A 67 1.38 3.61 3.00
CA LEU A 67 0.73 2.57 3.77
C LEU A 67 1.08 2.71 5.25
N THR A 68 0.08 2.68 6.13
CA THR A 68 0.29 2.79 7.58
C THR A 68 -0.06 1.50 8.31
N THR A 69 -1.19 0.88 7.96
CA THR A 69 -1.61 -0.40 8.54
C THR A 69 -1.98 -1.38 7.42
N VAL A 70 -1.35 -2.56 7.46
CA VAL A 70 -1.60 -3.65 6.50
C VAL A 70 -1.87 -4.95 7.25
N GLN A 71 -2.41 -5.93 6.55
CA GLN A 71 -2.61 -7.28 7.09
C GLN A 71 -2.29 -8.30 6.01
N PRO A 72 -1.13 -8.98 6.12
CA PRO A 72 -0.82 -10.13 5.29
C PRO A 72 -1.82 -11.27 5.53
N SER A 73 -2.05 -12.10 4.52
CA SER A 73 -2.87 -13.29 4.62
C SER A 73 -2.51 -14.14 5.86
N GLY A 74 -3.52 -14.55 6.63
CA GLY A 74 -3.36 -15.34 7.85
C GLY A 74 -2.72 -14.63 9.06
N LYS A 75 -2.42 -13.33 8.97
CA LYS A 75 -1.82 -12.54 10.07
C LYS A 75 -2.84 -11.57 10.68
N ARG A 76 -2.50 -11.00 11.84
CA ARG A 76 -3.20 -9.84 12.42
C ARG A 76 -2.77 -8.56 11.68
N PRO A 77 -3.62 -7.51 11.66
CA PRO A 77 -3.21 -6.18 11.21
C PRO A 77 -1.95 -5.70 11.95
N MET A 78 -1.04 -5.06 11.23
CA MET A 78 0.26 -4.60 11.73
C MET A 78 0.70 -3.30 11.03
N PRO A 79 1.62 -2.54 11.65
CA PRO A 79 2.25 -1.40 10.99
C PRO A 79 2.90 -1.80 9.66
N ALA A 80 2.68 -1.03 8.61
CA ALA A 80 3.23 -1.32 7.29
C ALA A 80 4.76 -1.42 7.30
N VAL A 81 5.41 -0.62 8.15
CA VAL A 81 6.86 -0.60 8.33
C VAL A 81 7.42 -1.92 8.86
N GLU A 82 6.66 -2.61 9.71
CA GLU A 82 7.05 -3.94 10.22
C GLU A 82 6.90 -4.99 9.14
N TRP A 83 5.80 -4.94 8.38
CA TRP A 83 5.59 -5.80 7.22
C TRP A 83 6.68 -5.62 6.15
N ALA A 84 7.11 -4.38 5.89
CA ALA A 84 8.09 -4.07 4.86
C ALA A 84 9.54 -4.47 5.21
N ARG A 85 9.83 -4.92 6.44
CA ARG A 85 11.18 -5.41 6.82
C ARG A 85 11.64 -6.62 6.00
N GLY A 86 10.72 -7.37 5.39
CA GLY A 86 11.01 -8.51 4.52
C GLY A 86 11.11 -8.19 3.01
N TRP A 87 11.11 -6.90 2.64
CA TRP A 87 11.23 -6.43 1.25
C TRP A 87 12.69 -6.22 0.85
N HIS A 88 13.04 -6.56 -0.40
CA HIS A 88 14.43 -6.56 -0.89
C HIS A 88 14.71 -5.64 -2.10
N GLY A 89 13.91 -4.59 -2.32
CA GLY A 89 14.30 -3.48 -3.21
C GLY A 89 13.66 -3.48 -4.62
N ASP A 90 13.42 -4.65 -5.21
CA ASP A 90 13.02 -4.76 -6.62
C ASP A 90 11.57 -5.22 -6.84
N GLU A 91 10.79 -5.29 -5.77
CA GLU A 91 9.44 -5.87 -5.81
C GLU A 91 8.36 -4.81 -6.01
N ARG A 92 7.35 -5.17 -6.81
CA ARG A 92 6.22 -4.32 -7.18
C ARG A 92 4.91 -5.02 -6.88
N PHE A 93 3.88 -4.25 -6.58
CA PHE A 93 2.51 -4.74 -6.53
C PHE A 93 1.99 -5.03 -7.93
N GLU A 94 1.08 -6.00 -8.01
CA GLU A 94 0.34 -6.35 -9.22
C GLU A 94 -0.72 -5.30 -9.60
#